data_AF-A0A7W7RTS7-F1
#
_entry.id   AF-A0A7W7RTS7-F1
#
_cell.length_a   1.000
_cell.length_b   1.000
_cell.length_c   1.000
_cell.angle_alpha   90.00
_cell.angle_beta   90.00
_cell.angle_gamma   90.00
#
_symmetry.space_group_name_H-M   'P 1'
#
loop_
_entity.id
_entity.type
_entity.pdbx_description
1 polymer ?
#
loop_
_entity_poly.entity_id
_entity_poly.type
_entity_poly.pdbx_seq_one_letter_code
_entity_poly.pdbx_strand_id
1 'polypeptide(L)' 'MVGSPAQLVERIGEFAAIGATRVHLRLIDMADLDHLELIAAEVLPHLGGGR' A
#
# COMPACT_ATOMS: atom_id res chain seq x y z
N MET A 1 -6.61 -7.68 -13.59
CA MET A 1 -7.44 -6.93 -12.63
C MET A 1 -6.53 -5.92 -11.97
N VAL A 2 -6.81 -4.62 -12.11
CA VAL A 2 -6.10 -3.57 -11.36
C VAL A 2 -6.88 -3.39 -10.07
N GLY A 3 -6.27 -3.68 -8.92
CA GLY A 3 -6.91 -3.45 -7.62
C GLY A 3 -6.94 -1.97 -7.30
N SER A 4 -7.96 -1.51 -6.59
CA SER A 4 -8.05 -0.13 -6.09
C SER A 4 -7.15 0.08 -4.86
N PRO A 5 -6.76 1.33 -4.55
CA PRO A 5 -6.05 1.65 -3.30
C PRO A 5 -6.77 1.15 -2.05
N ALA A 6 -8.10 1.26 -2.00
CA ALA A 6 -8.91 0.76 -0.88
C ALA A 6 -8.77 -0.76 -0.69
N GLN A 7 -8.82 -1.53 -1.78
CA GLN A 7 -8.61 -2.98 -1.73
C GLN A 7 -7.18 -3.34 -1.29
N LEU A 8 -6.19 -2.51 -1.64
CA LEU A 8 -4.83 -2.70 -1.16
C LEU A 8 -4.73 -2.45 0.36
N VAL A 9 -5.38 -1.42 0.88
CA VAL A 9 -5.44 -1.14 2.33
C VAL A 9 -6.09 -2.30 3.08
N GLU A 10 -7.24 -2.79 2.61
CA GLU A 10 -7.91 -3.97 3.20
C GLU A 10 -6.97 -5.18 3.24
N ARG A 11 -6.28 -5.46 2.12
CA ARG A 11 -5.35 -6.58 2.04
C ARG A 11 -4.16 -6.42 2.99
N ILE A 12 -3.61 -5.21 3.14
CA ILE A 12 -2.55 -4.94 4.12
C ILE A 12 -3.07 -5.15 5.55
N GLY A 13 -4.31 -4.76 5.82
CA GLY A 13 -4.99 -4.99 7.11
C GLY A 13 -5.14 -6.48 7.46
N GLU A 14 -5.47 -7.32 6.48
CA GLU A 14 -5.51 -8.78 6.66
C GLU A 14 -4.15 -9.35 7.11
N PHE A 15 -3.05 -8.86 6.53
CA PHE A 15 -1.69 -9.27 6.95
C PHE A 15 -1.33 -8.72 8.34
N ALA A 16 -1.71 -7.49 8.64
CA ALA A 16 -1.51 -6.92 9.97
C ALA A 16 -2.25 -7.72 11.05
N ALA A 17 -3.46 -8.21 10.77
CA ALA A 17 -4.26 -9.02 11.69
C ALA A 17 -3.59 -10.35 12.09
N ILE A 18 -2.70 -10.88 11.25
CA ILE A 18 -1.92 -12.09 11.54
C ILE A 18 -0.51 -11.79 12.04
N GLY A 19 -0.20 -10.53 12.37
CA GLY A 19 1.05 -10.11 13.01
C GLY A 19 2.12 -9.59 12.05
N ALA A 20 1.81 -9.32 10.78
CA ALA A 20 2.77 -8.67 9.89
C ALA A 20 3.01 -7.22 10.33
N THR A 21 4.29 -6.84 10.44
CA THR A 21 4.69 -5.48 10.85
C THR A 21 5.25 -4.64 9.71
N ARG A 22 5.52 -5.26 8.55
CA ARG A 22 6.09 -4.58 7.39
C ARG A 22 5.65 -5.23 6.09
N VAL A 23 5.31 -4.39 5.10
CA VAL A 23 4.95 -4.81 3.73
C VAL A 23 5.85 -4.07 2.73
N HIS A 24 6.36 -4.80 1.73
CA HIS A 24 7.12 -4.22 0.61
C HIS A 24 6.28 -4.29 -0.65
N LEU A 25 5.83 -3.14 -1.14
CA LEU A 25 5.08 -3.04 -2.39
C LEU A 25 6.07 -2.98 -3.57
N ARG A 26 5.87 -3.85 -4.56
CA ARG A 26 6.64 -3.84 -5.82
C ARG A 26 5.86 -3.10 -6.89
N LEU A 27 6.42 -1.99 -7.37
CA LEU A 27 5.99 -1.34 -8.61
C LEU A 27 6.72 -1.99 -9.78
N ILE A 28 6.00 -2.29 -10.86
CA ILE A 28 6.56 -2.97 -12.04
C ILE A 28 7.28 -1.97 -12.94
N ASP A 29 6.68 -0.79 -13.12
CA ASP A 29 7.27 0.33 -13.81
C ASP A 29 7.82 1.32 -12.78
N MET A 30 9.12 1.59 -12.83
CA MET A 30 9.78 2.54 -11.94
C MET A 30 9.69 3.98 -12.44
N ALA A 31 9.28 4.20 -13.69
CA ALA A 31 9.06 5.53 -14.25
C ALA A 31 7.63 6.03 -14.02
N ASP A 32 6.71 5.16 -13.60
CA ASP A 32 5.32 5.49 -13.29
C ASP A 32 5.20 6.18 -11.91
N LEU A 33 5.61 7.45 -11.88
CA LEU A 33 5.59 8.27 -10.67
C LEU A 33 4.16 8.65 -10.25
N ASP A 34 3.23 8.76 -11.20
CA ASP A 34 1.83 9.05 -10.91
C ASP A 34 1.21 7.92 -10.08
N HIS A 35 1.54 6.66 -10.40
CA HIS A 35 1.10 5.52 -9.61
C HIS A 35 1.75 5.50 -8.21
N LEU A 36 3.04 5.85 -8.11
CA LEU A 36 3.69 6.01 -6.80
C LEU A 36 3.00 7.09 -5.96
N GLU A 37 2.65 8.23 -6.56
CA GLU A 37 1.95 9.34 -5.90
C GLU A 37 0.54 8.90 -5.45
N LEU A 38 -0.19 8.16 -6.30
CA LEU A 38 -1.49 7.60 -5.94
C LEU A 38 -1.40 6.70 -4.70
N ILE A 39 -0.43 5.78 -4.66
CA ILE A 39 -0.23 4.91 -3.49
C ILE A 39 0.15 5.73 -2.26
N ALA A 40 1.03 6.72 -2.43
CA ALA A 40 1.45 7.59 -1.33
C ALA A 40 0.28 8.38 -0.74
N ALA A 41 -0.60 8.91 -1.58
CA ALA A 41 -1.75 9.71 -1.16
C ALA A 41 -2.89 8.86 -0.58
N GLU A 42 -3.21 7.72 -1.20
CA GLU A 42 -4.43 6.96 -0.89
C GLU A 42 -4.19 5.75 0.03
N VAL A 43 -2.94 5.31 0.23
CA VAL A 43 -2.64 4.09 1.02
C VAL A 43 -1.86 4.42 2.28
N LEU A 44 -0.77 5.19 2.18
CA LEU A 44 0.10 5.47 3.34
C LEU A 44 -0.61 6.07 4.56
N PRO A 45 -1.60 6.98 4.43
CA PRO A 45 -2.32 7.55 5.58
C PRO A 45 -3.01 6.50 6.46
N HIS A 46 -3.32 5.33 5.91
CA HIS A 46 -3.99 4.24 6.61
C HIS A 46 -3.02 3.32 7.38
N LEU A 47 -1.71 3.38 7.10
CA LEU A 47 -0.75 2.39 7.61
C LEU A 47 -0.10 2.78 8.94
N GLY A 48 -0.39 3.98 9.46
CA GLY A 48 0.22 4.51 10.68
C GLY A 48 1.70 4.85 10.44
N GLY A 49 2.04 6.14 10.50
CA GLY A 49 3.43 6.57 10.40
C GLY A 49 4.26 5.95 11.51
N GLY A 50 5.20 5.08 11.15
CA GLY A 50 6.12 4.46 12.10
C GLY A 50 6.80 5.53 12.96
N ARG A 51 6.84 5.26 14.27
CA ARG A 51 7.74 5.97 15.20
C ARG A 51 9.19 5.70 14.82
#